data_AF-A0A944S4W5-F1
#
_entry.id   AF-A0A944S4W5-F1
#
_cell.length_a   1.000
_cell.length_b   1.000
_cell.length_c   1.000
_cell.angle_alpha   90.00
_cell.angle_beta   90.00
_cell.angle_gamma   90.00
#
_symmetry.space_group_name_H-M   'P 1'
#
loop_
_entity.id
_entity.type
_entity.pdbx_description
1 polymer ?
#
loop_
_entity_poly.entity_id
_entity_poly.type
_entity_poly.pdbx_seq_one_letter_code
_entity_poly.pdbx_strand_id
1 'polypeptide(L)'
;MRIAGIILLIVGLLLGIGSNLTVFVDPPSIIIVVTFVLGALWISGASVPAMFRALGSGELDSVAATSAARSWGLAAHAAAVAGVVGVLIGAVIMLKNLDDIGALGPGLAICILTALYGLVIGYGFCLPCQRYVESKV
;
A
#
# COMPACT_ATOMS: atom_id res chain seq x y z
N MET A 1 20.16 -2.97 -11.46
CA MET A 1 18.92 -3.67 -11.90
C MET A 1 17.71 -3.45 -10.98
N ARG A 2 17.85 -3.33 -9.65
CA ARG A 2 16.70 -3.23 -8.71
C ARG A 2 15.96 -1.88 -8.73
N ILE A 3 16.69 -0.76 -8.80
CA ILE A 3 16.10 0.59 -8.96
C ILE A 3 15.36 0.71 -10.31
N ALA A 4 15.87 0.04 -11.35
CA ALA A 4 15.19 -0.03 -12.65
C ALA A 4 13.84 -0.75 -12.55
N GLY A 5 13.69 -1.73 -11.65
CA GLY A 5 12.41 -2.39 -11.39
C GLY A 5 11.38 -1.47 -10.72
N ILE A 6 11.80 -0.65 -9.76
CA ILE A 6 10.92 0.35 -9.13
C ILE A 6 10.53 1.43 -10.14
N ILE A 7 11.49 1.92 -10.93
CA ILE A 7 11.23 2.89 -12.00
C ILE A 7 10.26 2.28 -13.03
N LEU A 8 10.48 1.03 -13.45
CA LEU A 8 9.59 0.34 -14.38
C LEU A 8 8.18 0.19 -13.83
N LEU A 9 8.03 -0.14 -12.54
CA LEU A 9 6.74 -0.26 -11.90
C LEU A 9 6.02 1.09 -11.86
N ILE A 10 6.70 2.15 -11.40
CA ILE A 10 6.13 3.50 -11.32
C ILE A 10 5.79 4.03 -12.72
N VAL A 11 6.73 3.94 -13.66
CA VAL A 11 6.55 4.40 -15.05
C VAL A 11 5.47 3.58 -15.73
N GLY A 12 5.44 2.26 -15.56
CA GLY A 12 4.40 1.40 -16.11
C GLY A 12 3.02 1.74 -15.57
N LEU A 13 2.91 2.03 -14.27
CA LEU A 13 1.65 2.47 -13.65
C LEU A 13 1.22 3.84 -14.18
N LEU A 14 2.14 4.81 -14.25
CA LEU A 14 1.86 6.17 -14.73
C LEU A 14 1.47 6.18 -16.21
N LEU A 15 2.19 5.44 -17.06
CA LEU A 15 1.86 5.30 -18.48
C LEU A 15 0.54 4.56 -18.68
N GLY A 16 0.23 3.55 -17.87
CA GLY A 16 -1.04 2.82 -17.91
C GLY A 16 -2.23 3.68 -17.50
N ILE A 17 -2.05 4.59 -16.54
CA ILE A 17 -3.08 5.55 -16.10
C ILE A 17 -3.26 6.68 -17.15
N GLY A 18 -2.21 6.99 -17.90
CA GLY A 18 -2.23 8.03 -18.94
C GLY A 18 -2.48 9.43 -18.35
N SER A 19 -3.27 10.25 -19.06
CA SER A 19 -3.57 11.62 -18.64
C SER A 19 -4.63 11.72 -17.52
N ASN A 20 -5.22 10.60 -17.08
CA ASN A 20 -6.33 10.59 -16.13
C ASN A 20 -5.89 10.47 -14.67
N LEU A 21 -4.65 10.83 -14.34
CA LEU A 21 -4.08 10.63 -13.01
C LEU A 21 -4.92 11.25 -11.89
N THR A 22 -5.58 12.37 -12.15
CA THR A 22 -6.46 13.05 -11.18
C THR A 22 -7.68 12.22 -10.78
N VAL A 23 -8.16 11.32 -11.64
CA VAL A 23 -9.31 10.43 -11.35
C VAL A 23 -8.91 9.33 -10.36
N PHE A 24 -7.64 8.93 -10.38
CA PHE A 24 -7.08 7.94 -9.47
C PHE A 24 -6.59 8.55 -8.16
N VAL A 25 -6.84 9.83 -7.88
CA VAL A 25 -6.47 10.47 -6.62
C VAL A 25 -7.75 10.76 -5.83
N ASP A 26 -8.17 9.78 -5.02
CA ASP A 26 -9.32 9.90 -4.13
C ASP A 26 -8.86 10.05 -2.67
N PRO A 27 -9.04 11.23 -2.04
CA PRO A 27 -8.56 11.47 -0.69
C PRO A 27 -9.12 10.49 0.37
N PRO A 28 -10.43 10.16 0.40
CA PRO A 28 -10.97 9.14 1.31
C PRO A 28 -10.23 7.80 1.21
N SER A 29 -10.05 7.29 0.00
CA SER A 29 -9.38 6.02 -0.25
C SER A 29 -7.92 6.02 0.20
N ILE A 30 -7.19 7.11 -0.08
CA ILE A 30 -5.79 7.27 0.34
C ILE A 30 -5.69 7.29 1.87
N ILE A 31 -6.56 8.05 2.54
CA ILE A 31 -6.57 8.14 4.00
C ILE A 31 -6.83 6.78 4.63
N ILE A 32 -7.79 6.00 4.10
CA ILE A 32 -8.09 4.65 4.60
C ILE A 32 -6.85 3.77 4.55
N VAL A 33 -6.19 3.69 3.39
CA VAL A 33 -5.05 2.78 3.20
C VAL A 33 -3.84 3.23 4.01
N VAL A 34 -3.47 4.51 3.94
CA VAL A 34 -2.30 5.03 4.65
C VAL A 34 -2.47 4.93 6.16
N THR A 35 -3.62 5.33 6.69
CA THR A 35 -3.87 5.29 8.13
C THR A 35 -3.91 3.85 8.64
N PHE A 36 -4.50 2.92 7.89
CA PHE A 36 -4.53 1.51 8.28
C PHE A 36 -3.12 0.92 8.33
N VAL A 37 -2.29 1.18 7.31
CA VAL A 37 -0.91 0.69 7.26
C VAL A 37 -0.06 1.29 8.38
N LEU A 38 -0.09 2.62 8.56
CA LEU A 38 0.67 3.28 9.61
C LEU A 38 0.20 2.86 11.01
N GLY A 39 -1.11 2.75 11.22
CA GLY A 39 -1.70 2.27 12.46
C GLY A 39 -1.27 0.84 12.77
N ALA A 40 -1.30 -0.06 11.78
CA ALA A 40 -0.84 -1.43 11.95
C ALA A 40 0.66 -1.49 12.32
N LEU A 41 1.49 -0.66 11.68
CA LEU A 41 2.91 -0.59 11.99
C LEU A 41 3.16 -0.10 13.42
N TRP A 42 2.50 0.98 13.84
CA TRP A 42 2.62 1.48 15.21
C TRP A 42 2.13 0.50 16.27
N ILE A 43 1.00 -0.17 16.04
CA ILE A 43 0.47 -1.19 16.95
C ILE A 43 1.44 -2.36 17.07
N SER A 44 2.09 -2.73 15.97
CA SER A 44 3.10 -3.81 15.96
C SER A 44 4.44 -3.44 16.60
N GLY A 45 4.62 -2.17 17.00
CA GLY A 45 5.91 -1.66 17.48
C GLY A 45 6.96 -1.50 16.38
N ALA A 46 6.57 -1.58 15.10
CA ALA A 46 7.47 -1.39 13.98
C ALA A 46 7.87 0.08 13.85
N SER A 47 9.17 0.34 13.75
CA SER A 47 9.69 1.69 13.58
C SER A 47 9.94 1.97 12.09
N VAL A 48 9.06 2.78 11.49
CA VAL A 48 9.19 3.25 10.10
C VAL A 48 10.59 3.80 9.79
N PRO A 49 11.23 4.61 10.67
CA PRO A 49 12.61 5.06 10.40
C PRO A 49 13.63 3.93 10.30
N ALA A 50 13.50 2.87 11.10
CA ALA A 50 14.42 1.72 11.03
C ALA A 50 14.21 0.92 9.74
N MET A 51 12.97 0.78 9.28
CA MET A 51 12.64 0.11 8.01
C MET A 51 13.34 0.77 6.83
N PHE A 52 13.33 2.11 6.76
CA PHE A 52 14.00 2.86 5.70
C PHE A 52 15.52 2.91 5.89
N ARG A 53 16.02 2.95 7.12
CA ARG A 53 17.47 2.86 7.39
C ARG A 53 18.05 1.52 6.92
N ALA A 54 17.33 0.42 7.15
CA ALA A 54 17.73 -0.92 6.68
C ALA A 54 17.79 -1.03 5.14
N LEU A 55 16.96 -0.25 4.42
CA LEU A 55 17.06 -0.13 2.97
C LEU A 55 18.37 0.56 2.55
N GLY A 56 18.81 1.59 3.27
CA GLY A 56 20.00 2.38 2.95
C GLY A 56 21.34 1.81 3.43
N SER A 57 21.35 0.94 4.43
CA SER A 57 22.58 0.36 5.00
C SER A 57 23.20 -0.71 4.08
N GLY A 58 24.53 -0.78 3.99
CA GLY A 58 25.24 -1.75 3.15
C GLY A 58 25.15 -3.18 3.68
N GLU A 59 25.72 -3.41 4.87
CA GLU A 59 25.59 -4.66 5.64
C GLU A 59 24.70 -4.42 6.85
N LEU A 60 23.89 -5.42 7.18
CA LEU A 60 23.04 -5.44 8.36
C LEU A 60 23.39 -6.67 9.18
N ASP A 61 23.42 -6.51 10.50
CA ASP A 61 23.39 -7.67 11.37
C ASP A 61 22.08 -8.45 11.13
N SER A 62 22.17 -9.77 11.23
CA SER A 62 21.09 -10.74 11.07
C SER A 62 19.81 -10.35 11.83
N VAL A 63 19.96 -9.80 13.04
CA VAL A 63 18.84 -9.34 13.89
C VAL A 63 18.18 -8.08 13.33
N ALA A 64 18.99 -7.10 12.90
CA ALA A 64 18.50 -5.85 12.33
C ALA A 64 17.81 -6.07 10.97
N ALA A 65 18.37 -6.93 10.13
CA ALA A 65 17.77 -7.31 8.86
C ALA A 65 16.44 -8.05 9.05
N THR A 66 16.40 -9.05 9.94
CA THR A 66 15.17 -9.84 10.19
C THR A 66 14.05 -8.97 10.75
N SER A 67 14.34 -8.07 11.69
CA SER A 67 13.35 -7.16 12.28
C SER A 67 12.80 -6.15 11.26
N ALA A 68 13.66 -5.58 10.41
CA ALA A 68 13.25 -4.67 9.35
C ALA A 68 12.45 -5.39 8.25
N ALA A 69 12.90 -6.57 7.82
CA ALA A 69 12.18 -7.41 6.86
C ALA A 69 10.79 -7.80 7.34
N ARG A 70 10.68 -8.23 8.61
CA ARG A 70 9.38 -8.51 9.24
C ARG A 70 8.47 -7.29 9.22
N SER A 71 9.01 -6.11 9.51
CA SER A 71 8.23 -4.86 9.47
C SER A 71 7.74 -4.51 8.06
N TRP A 72 8.55 -4.76 7.03
CA TRP A 72 8.15 -4.63 5.62
C TRP A 72 7.05 -5.64 5.24
N GLY A 73 7.17 -6.88 5.71
CA GLY A 73 6.14 -7.89 5.53
C GLY A 73 4.83 -7.48 6.20
N LEU A 74 4.87 -6.97 7.44
CA LEU A 74 3.69 -6.46 8.14
C LEU A 74 3.02 -5.31 7.37
N ALA A 75 3.81 -4.36 6.85
CA ALA A 75 3.29 -3.29 6.01
C ALA A 75 2.58 -3.82 4.75
N ALA A 76 3.15 -4.86 4.12
CA ALA A 76 2.56 -5.46 2.92
C ALA A 76 1.20 -6.09 3.21
N HIS A 77 1.10 -6.87 4.28
CA HIS A 77 -0.14 -7.50 4.69
C HIS A 77 -1.17 -6.46 5.12
N ALA A 78 -0.76 -5.44 5.89
CA ALA A 78 -1.64 -4.36 6.31
C ALA A 78 -2.20 -3.59 5.11
N ALA A 79 -1.39 -3.32 4.08
CA ALA A 79 -1.85 -2.64 2.86
C ALA A 79 -2.90 -3.47 2.10
N ALA A 80 -2.66 -4.78 1.95
CA ALA A 80 -3.62 -5.67 1.29
C ALA A 80 -4.95 -5.75 2.07
N VAL A 81 -4.88 -5.88 3.40
CA VAL A 81 -6.07 -5.90 4.26
C VAL A 81 -6.81 -4.56 4.20
N ALA A 82 -6.10 -3.44 4.18
CA ALA A 82 -6.70 -2.11 4.02
C ALA A 82 -7.50 -1.99 2.71
N GLY A 83 -7.02 -2.62 1.64
CA GLY A 83 -7.75 -2.71 0.37
C GLY A 83 -9.09 -3.43 0.53
N VAL A 84 -9.11 -4.56 1.23
CA VAL A 84 -10.36 -5.30 1.52
C VAL A 84 -11.29 -4.49 2.43
N VAL A 85 -10.75 -3.81 3.45
CA VAL A 85 -11.52 -2.93 4.33
C VAL A 85 -12.20 -1.82 3.53
N GLY A 86 -11.49 -1.18 2.59
CA GLY A 86 -12.07 -0.15 1.75
C GLY A 86 -13.16 -0.64 0.81
N VAL A 87 -13.06 -1.88 0.30
CA VAL A 87 -14.16 -2.54 -0.44
C VAL A 87 -15.41 -2.67 0.44
N LEU A 88 -15.27 -3.07 1.70
CA LEU A 88 -16.40 -3.17 2.61
C LEU A 88 -17.00 -1.79 2.93
N ILE A 89 -16.17 -0.77 3.14
CA ILE A 89 -16.63 0.61 3.39
C ILE A 89 -17.41 1.15 2.19
N GLY A 90 -16.88 1.00 0.98
CA GLY A 90 -17.55 1.44 -0.24
C GLY A 90 -18.85 0.68 -0.49
N ALA A 91 -18.89 -0.63 -0.23
CA ALA A 91 -20.12 -1.42 -0.31
C ALA A 91 -21.20 -0.91 0.65
N VAL A 92 -20.84 -0.57 1.90
CA VAL A 92 -21.78 0.03 2.87
C VAL A 92 -22.32 1.38 2.38
N ILE A 93 -21.47 2.22 1.78
CA ILE A 93 -21.89 3.51 1.21
C ILE A 93 -22.84 3.30 0.02
N MET A 94 -22.58 2.32 -0.83
CA MET A 94 -23.46 1.97 -1.95
C MET A 94 -24.81 1.47 -1.46
N LEU A 95 -24.83 0.58 -0.47
CA LEU A 95 -26.07 0.07 0.14
C LEU A 95 -26.93 1.18 0.75
N LYS A 96 -26.30 2.24 1.28
CA LYS A 96 -27.01 3.41 1.81
C LYS A 96 -27.72 4.23 0.73
N ASN A 97 -27.26 4.18 -0.52
CA ASN A 97 -27.76 5.00 -1.62
C ASN A 97 -28.40 4.16 -2.74
N LEU A 98 -28.97 2.99 -2.42
CA LEU A 98 -29.55 2.07 -3.41
C LEU A 98 -30.70 2.67 -4.23
N ASP A 99 -31.38 3.67 -3.69
CA ASP A 99 -32.53 4.31 -4.33
C ASP A 99 -32.13 5.20 -5.53
N ASP A 100 -30.85 5.58 -5.63
CA ASP A 100 -30.32 6.39 -6.72
C ASP A 100 -29.00 5.82 -7.27
N ILE A 101 -29.06 5.24 -8.47
CA ILE A 101 -27.89 4.69 -9.18
C ILE A 101 -26.80 5.76 -9.40
N GLY A 102 -27.20 7.02 -9.60
CA GLY A 102 -26.26 8.14 -9.76
C GLY A 102 -25.42 8.41 -8.50
N ALA A 103 -25.97 8.12 -7.33
CA ALA A 103 -25.30 8.31 -6.04
C ALA A 103 -24.36 7.15 -5.64
N LEU A 104 -24.28 6.07 -6.44
CA LEU A 104 -23.40 4.92 -6.16
C LEU A 104 -21.93 5.17 -6.52
N GLY A 105 -21.65 6.12 -7.42
CA GLY A 105 -20.31 6.42 -7.94
C GLY A 105 -19.23 6.62 -6.87
N PRO A 106 -19.47 7.45 -5.83
CA PRO A 106 -18.50 7.65 -4.76
C PRO A 106 -18.17 6.38 -3.97
N GLY A 107 -19.16 5.53 -3.67
CA GLY A 107 -18.94 4.27 -2.97
C GLY A 107 -18.14 3.28 -3.81
N LEU A 108 -18.41 3.22 -5.12
CA LEU A 108 -17.66 2.38 -6.06
C LEU A 108 -16.21 2.85 -6.22
N ALA A 109 -15.98 4.17 -6.29
CA ALA A 109 -14.64 4.75 -6.37
C ALA A 109 -13.80 4.33 -5.15
N ILE A 110 -14.38 4.41 -3.94
CA ILE A 110 -13.70 3.95 -2.72
C ILE A 110 -13.33 2.48 -2.83
N CYS A 111 -14.27 1.61 -3.19
CA CYS A 111 -14.01 0.17 -3.31
C CYS A 111 -12.81 -0.15 -4.20
N ILE A 112 -12.80 0.42 -5.41
CA ILE A 112 -11.81 0.06 -6.44
C ILE A 112 -10.46 0.70 -6.12
N LEU A 113 -10.46 1.98 -5.71
CA LEU A 113 -9.22 2.71 -5.46
C LEU A 113 -8.51 2.20 -4.21
N THR A 114 -9.21 1.88 -3.12
CA THR A 114 -8.57 1.29 -1.94
C THR A 114 -7.97 -0.07 -2.25
N ALA A 115 -8.66 -0.91 -3.03
CA ALA A 115 -8.13 -2.21 -3.44
C ALA A 115 -6.88 -2.05 -4.31
N LEU A 116 -6.91 -1.15 -5.29
CA LEU A 116 -5.77 -0.82 -6.15
C LEU A 116 -4.57 -0.34 -5.32
N TYR A 117 -4.77 0.65 -4.44
CA TYR A 117 -3.70 1.19 -3.61
C TYR A 117 -3.11 0.15 -2.67
N GLY A 118 -3.96 -0.67 -2.04
CA GLY A 118 -3.53 -1.75 -1.15
C GLY A 118 -2.64 -2.77 -1.86
N LEU A 119 -3.03 -3.16 -3.08
CA LEU A 119 -2.23 -4.08 -3.89
C LEU A 119 -0.92 -3.46 -4.36
N VAL A 120 -0.94 -2.22 -4.86
CA VAL A 120 0.27 -1.54 -5.34
C VAL A 120 1.26 -1.29 -4.21
N ILE A 121 0.79 -0.83 -3.05
CA ILE A 121 1.66 -0.59 -1.88
C ILE A 121 2.17 -1.92 -1.34
N GLY A 122 1.30 -2.91 -1.15
CA GLY A 122 1.69 -4.18 -0.52
C GLY A 122 2.57 -5.04 -1.42
N TYR A 123 2.07 -5.40 -2.60
CA TYR A 123 2.76 -6.31 -3.52
C TYR A 123 3.77 -5.59 -4.41
N GLY A 124 3.45 -4.36 -4.84
CA GLY A 124 4.33 -3.59 -5.72
C GLY A 124 5.53 -2.97 -5.00
N PHE A 125 5.40 -2.61 -3.72
CA PHE A 125 6.46 -1.88 -2.99
C PHE A 125 6.98 -2.63 -1.75
N CYS A 126 6.11 -2.95 -0.79
CA CYS A 126 6.53 -3.49 0.50
C CYS A 126 7.18 -4.89 0.40
N LEU A 127 6.62 -5.81 -0.40
CA LEU A 127 7.20 -7.15 -0.59
C LEU A 127 8.60 -7.12 -1.26
N PRO A 128 8.82 -6.35 -2.34
CA PRO A 128 10.16 -6.16 -2.88
C PRO A 128 11.15 -5.59 -1.85
N CYS A 129 10.73 -4.61 -1.05
CA CYS A 129 11.56 -4.05 0.02
C CYS A 129 11.91 -5.07 1.10
N GLN A 130 10.95 -5.92 1.51
CA GLN A 130 11.19 -7.01 2.44
C GLN A 130 12.29 -7.94 1.93
N ARG A 131 12.12 -8.48 0.71
CA ARG A 131 13.09 -9.43 0.13
C ARG A 131 14.46 -8.81 -0.09
N TYR A 132 14.51 -7.51 -0.37
CA TYR A 132 15.77 -6.79 -0.49
C TYR A 132 16.52 -6.72 0.85
N VAL A 133 15.83 -6.41 1.95
CA VAL A 133 16.45 -6.36 3.28
C VAL A 133 16.89 -7.76 3.74
N GLU A 134 16.11 -8.80 3.45
CA GLU A 134 16.48 -10.21 3.72
C GLU A 134 17.75 -10.63 2.98
N SER A 135 17.98 -10.10 1.78
CA SER A 135 19.19 -10.43 1.00
C SER A 135 20.49 -9.82 1.51
N LYS A 136 20.45 -9.00 2.57
CA LYS A 136 21.63 -8.34 3.18
C LYS A 136 22.14 -9.04 4.44
N VAL A 137 21.52 -10.16 4.81
CA VAL A 137 21.98 -11.06 5.88
C VAL A 137 23.13 -11.92 5.39
#